data_AF-A0A9E3SM05-F1
#
_entry.id   AF-A0A9E3SM05-F1
#
_cell.length_a   1.000
_cell.length_b   1.000
_cell.length_c   1.000
_cell.angle_alpha   90.00
_cell.angle_beta   90.00
_cell.angle_gamma   90.00
#
_symmetry.space_group_name_H-M   'P 1'
#
loop_
_entity.id
_entity.type
_entity.pdbx_description
1 polymer ?
#
loop_
_entity_poly.entity_id
_entity_poly.type
_entity_poly.pdbx_seq_one_letter_code
_entity_poly.pdbx_strand_id
1 'polypeptide(L)'
;VVGFSVGFAVCLIIGLHIYGETTMDTWLPTHNRIVRLVDFKGNESRLDMTMTEVFKNDFPQVELACAMELIDGFDISVKANQQFALSKGMICTTDDFFKIFPLKVIRANDTKLFPGMQSIVITQSLANTLFQDADPLGKPITILDDIMGEISAVVADFPKNSSIQADVFTNAENEDFRFSQSCYDGKCWNPVDHYLLLRPDTDRALLQTNLDKILASGNYEIESLSYQKLDEMYLGPAFEYSSMMRGNRTMLWVFAGLGALVLLLSIINFVNFYIAMQYARLKIISIKKIHGAQFSHLLTYTLVEVSMSILMAVLLALALFQFMLPTAGYLLNYRLDAALLFTPEFLLLILLAILLIILIVSAFPVIMLTRFKSVNVLSGSKLPAIRQTGRNLMTALQFTISIALIILTFSLYKQIDFVKHADLGFEKENLVRLNFPYTFQKQAVLRQKLSQLSDVESFTFSSGVPGNVHLSLGDETTTKSIFLESMHVDGNFLQTLAIPLKAGRNFRAGESAPVCIMNQEAYSQYEWENMEN
;
A
#
# COMPACT_ATOMS: atom_id res chain seq x y z
N VAL A 1 -0.50 8.01 33.23
CA VAL A 1 0.41 8.56 32.21
C VAL A 1 0.86 7.45 31.26
N VAL A 2 1.73 6.52 31.67
CA VAL A 2 2.28 5.45 30.79
C VAL A 2 1.23 4.71 29.96
N GLY A 3 0.18 4.15 30.58
CA GLY A 3 -0.85 3.40 29.84
C GLY A 3 -1.60 4.24 28.79
N PHE A 4 -1.84 5.53 29.08
CA PHE A 4 -2.44 6.45 28.11
C PHE A 4 -1.44 6.78 27.00
N SER A 5 -0.16 6.98 27.34
CA SER A 5 0.90 7.25 26.35
C SER A 5 1.06 6.12 25.34
N VAL A 6 1.02 4.86 25.79
CA VAL A 6 1.09 3.69 24.89
C VAL A 6 -0.11 3.66 23.95
N GLY A 7 -1.33 3.78 24.50
CA GLY A 7 -2.54 3.77 23.69
C GLY A 7 -2.59 4.93 22.69
N PHE A 8 -2.22 6.14 23.12
CA PHE A 8 -2.15 7.31 22.24
C PHE A 8 -1.08 7.14 21.15
N ALA A 9 0.08 6.55 21.46
CA ALA A 9 1.12 6.26 20.46
C ALA A 9 0.61 5.28 19.38
N VAL A 10 -0.11 4.22 19.79
CA VAL A 10 -0.74 3.28 18.84
C VAL A 10 -1.78 4.00 17.98
N CYS A 11 -2.62 4.85 18.58
CA CYS A 11 -3.59 5.65 17.84
C CYS A 11 -2.94 6.64 16.86
N LEU A 12 -1.77 7.20 17.21
CA LEU A 12 -0.99 8.05 16.29
C LEU A 12 -0.49 7.26 15.08
N ILE A 13 0.03 6.04 15.28
CA ILE A 13 0.49 5.16 14.19
C ILE A 13 -0.68 4.81 13.26
N ILE A 14 -1.80 4.37 13.82
CA ILE A 14 -3.00 4.03 13.05
C ILE A 14 -3.53 5.26 12.31
N GLY A 15 -3.62 6.41 13.00
CA GLY A 15 -4.07 7.66 12.42
C GLY A 15 -3.15 8.14 11.29
N LEU A 16 -1.84 7.99 11.44
CA LEU A 16 -0.86 8.34 10.41
C LEU A 16 -0.98 7.45 9.17
N HIS A 17 -1.18 6.14 9.36
CA HIS A 17 -1.42 5.21 8.26
C HIS A 17 -2.70 5.57 7.50
N ILE A 18 -3.81 5.77 8.20
CA ILE A 18 -5.08 6.18 7.58
C ILE A 18 -4.94 7.52 6.86
N TYR A 19 -4.24 8.49 7.47
CA TYR A 19 -4.00 9.78 6.85
C TYR A 19 -3.17 9.63 5.57
N GLY A 20 -2.08 8.85 5.58
CA GLY A 20 -1.27 8.60 4.38
C GLY A 20 -2.05 7.92 3.25
N GLU A 21 -2.89 6.94 3.58
CA GLU A 21 -3.73 6.22 2.62
C GLU A 21 -4.84 7.10 2.01
N THR A 22 -5.44 7.98 2.82
CA THR A 22 -6.53 8.89 2.38
C THR A 22 -6.03 10.16 1.71
N THR A 23 -4.74 10.48 1.84
CA THR A 23 -4.08 11.63 1.21
C THR A 23 -3.14 11.22 0.08
N MET A 24 -3.31 10.01 -0.45
CA MET A 24 -2.57 9.53 -1.61
C MET A 24 -2.74 10.49 -2.79
N ASP A 25 -1.65 10.77 -3.50
CA ASP A 25 -1.55 11.67 -4.66
C ASP A 25 -1.87 13.16 -4.42
N THR A 26 -2.24 13.56 -3.21
CA THR A 26 -2.53 14.97 -2.87
C THR A 26 -1.30 15.88 -2.92
N TRP A 27 -0.10 15.31 -3.04
CA TRP A 27 1.15 16.04 -3.30
C TRP A 27 1.12 16.81 -4.63
N LEU A 28 0.27 16.38 -5.59
CA LEU A 28 0.00 17.09 -6.84
C LEU A 28 -1.05 18.17 -6.58
N PRO A 29 -0.76 19.47 -6.74
CA PRO A 29 -1.78 20.52 -6.56
C PRO A 29 -2.97 20.40 -7.53
N THR A 30 -2.78 19.69 -8.65
CA THR A 30 -3.76 19.49 -9.71
C THR A 30 -4.49 18.15 -9.64
N HIS A 31 -4.28 17.33 -8.60
CA HIS A 31 -4.83 15.97 -8.47
C HIS A 31 -6.32 15.88 -8.80
N ASN A 32 -7.12 16.83 -8.30
CA ASN A 32 -8.57 16.88 -8.47
C ASN A 32 -9.06 17.11 -9.92
N ARG A 33 -8.16 17.54 -10.81
CA ARG A 33 -8.41 17.77 -12.26
C ARG A 33 -7.79 16.69 -13.14
N ILE A 34 -6.92 15.83 -12.59
CA ILE A 34 -6.31 14.74 -13.33
C ILE A 34 -7.29 13.57 -13.36
N VAL A 35 -7.56 13.06 -14.55
CA VAL A 35 -8.40 11.89 -14.78
C VAL A 35 -7.69 10.89 -15.66
N ARG A 36 -7.94 9.61 -15.43
CA ARG A 36 -7.49 8.48 -16.25
C ARG A 36 -8.68 7.93 -17.02
N LEU A 37 -8.51 7.67 -18.31
CA LEU A 37 -9.56 7.04 -19.11
C LEU A 37 -9.65 5.54 -18.81
N VAL A 38 -10.87 5.05 -18.66
CA VAL A 38 -11.17 3.66 -18.29
C VAL A 38 -12.37 3.15 -19.07
N ASP A 39 -12.38 1.87 -19.41
CA ASP A 39 -13.62 1.18 -19.77
C ASP A 39 -14.39 0.82 -18.50
N PHE A 40 -15.71 1.01 -18.46
CA PHE A 40 -16.54 0.71 -17.29
C PHE A 40 -16.50 -0.78 -16.89
N LYS A 41 -16.32 -1.70 -17.85
CA LYS A 41 -16.20 -3.14 -17.58
C LYS A 41 -14.75 -3.60 -17.44
N GLY A 42 -13.84 -3.11 -18.28
CA GLY A 42 -12.43 -3.53 -18.29
C GLY A 42 -11.49 -2.72 -17.38
N ASN A 43 -11.91 -1.54 -16.91
CA ASN A 43 -11.16 -0.59 -16.08
C ASN A 43 -9.81 -0.09 -16.65
N GLU A 44 -9.57 -0.40 -17.91
CA GLU A 44 -8.48 0.11 -18.73
C GLU A 44 -9.12 0.48 -20.06
N SER A 45 -8.84 1.68 -20.56
CA SER A 45 -9.34 2.04 -21.90
C SER A 45 -8.63 1.23 -22.99
N ARG A 46 -7.39 0.79 -22.74
CA ARG A 46 -6.51 0.06 -23.68
C ARG A 46 -6.54 0.65 -25.10
N LEU A 47 -6.78 1.96 -25.18
CA LEU A 47 -6.81 2.69 -26.43
C LEU A 47 -5.40 2.83 -26.95
N ASP A 48 -5.26 2.98 -28.26
CA ASP A 48 -3.95 3.20 -28.85
C ASP A 48 -3.33 4.51 -28.32
N MET A 49 -2.01 4.51 -28.10
CA MET A 49 -1.26 5.68 -27.69
C MET A 49 -1.54 6.94 -28.53
N THR A 50 -1.79 6.78 -29.84
CA THR A 50 -2.12 7.88 -30.78
C THR A 50 -3.39 8.64 -30.40
N MET A 51 -4.30 8.04 -29.63
CA MET A 51 -5.50 8.71 -29.12
C MET A 51 -5.17 9.88 -28.19
N THR A 52 -3.96 9.93 -27.60
CA THR A 52 -3.50 11.05 -26.77
C THR A 52 -3.60 12.39 -27.51
N GLU A 53 -3.20 12.42 -28.78
CA GLU A 53 -3.27 13.65 -29.61
C GLU A 53 -4.71 14.01 -29.96
N VAL A 54 -5.58 13.01 -30.17
CA VAL A 54 -7.01 13.24 -30.38
C VAL A 54 -7.64 13.89 -29.14
N PHE A 55 -7.38 13.36 -27.95
CA PHE A 55 -7.87 13.94 -26.71
C PHE A 55 -7.35 15.35 -26.48
N LYS A 56 -6.09 15.62 -26.83
CA LYS A 56 -5.48 16.93 -26.67
C LYS A 56 -6.04 17.99 -27.64
N ASN A 57 -6.29 17.61 -28.89
CA ASN A 57 -6.65 18.55 -29.95
C ASN A 57 -8.17 18.73 -30.11
N ASP A 58 -8.95 17.66 -29.93
CA ASP A 58 -10.39 17.67 -30.24
C ASP A 58 -11.28 17.94 -29.01
N PHE A 59 -10.72 17.85 -27.79
CA PHE A 59 -11.48 18.05 -26.55
C PHE A 59 -11.12 19.40 -25.93
N PRO A 60 -11.98 20.43 -26.04
CA PRO A 60 -11.70 21.74 -25.45
C PRO A 60 -11.56 21.69 -23.93
N GLN A 61 -12.11 20.66 -23.27
CA GLN A 61 -12.00 20.41 -21.84
C GLN A 61 -10.60 19.99 -21.39
N VAL A 62 -9.80 19.44 -22.30
CA VAL A 62 -8.47 18.90 -22.01
C VAL A 62 -7.44 20.03 -22.11
N GLU A 63 -6.65 20.18 -21.05
CA GLU A 63 -5.52 21.12 -21.00
C GLU A 63 -4.24 20.44 -21.49
N LEU A 64 -3.97 19.23 -20.98
CA LEU A 64 -2.87 18.37 -21.37
C LEU A 64 -3.33 16.91 -21.36
N ALA A 65 -2.72 16.09 -22.20
CA ALA A 65 -2.92 14.65 -22.23
C ALA A 65 -1.57 13.94 -22.30
N CYS A 66 -1.41 12.81 -21.64
CA CYS A 66 -0.27 11.92 -21.83
C CYS A 66 -0.72 10.45 -21.86
N ALA A 67 -0.07 9.68 -22.71
CA ALA A 67 -0.08 8.23 -22.63
C ALA A 67 0.93 7.77 -21.58
N MET A 68 0.54 6.80 -20.76
CA MET A 68 1.38 6.21 -19.73
C MET A 68 1.21 4.70 -19.76
N GLU A 69 2.31 3.99 -19.96
CA GLU A 69 2.39 2.56 -19.73
C GLU A 69 3.22 2.33 -18.47
N LEU A 70 2.58 1.90 -17.39
CA LEU A 70 3.27 1.51 -16.17
C LEU A 70 3.62 0.03 -16.24
N ILE A 71 4.92 -0.24 -16.12
CA ILE A 71 5.48 -1.59 -16.10
C ILE A 71 5.98 -1.81 -14.68
N ASP A 72 5.19 -2.56 -13.94
CA ASP A 72 5.44 -3.00 -12.57
C ASP A 72 5.04 -4.48 -12.42
N GLY A 73 5.42 -5.11 -11.29
CA GLY A 73 5.06 -6.51 -11.01
C GLY A 73 6.12 -7.58 -11.32
N PHE A 74 7.27 -7.20 -11.89
CA PHE A 74 8.45 -8.07 -11.97
C PHE A 74 9.75 -7.28 -11.75
N ASP A 75 10.84 -8.00 -11.48
CA ASP A 75 12.15 -7.41 -11.22
C ASP A 75 12.71 -6.73 -12.49
N ILE A 76 12.68 -5.39 -12.52
CA ILE A 76 13.22 -4.60 -13.64
C ILE A 76 14.71 -4.36 -13.42
N SER A 77 15.53 -5.07 -14.19
CA SER A 77 16.98 -4.90 -14.16
C SER A 77 17.41 -3.61 -14.85
N VAL A 78 18.26 -2.83 -14.19
CA VAL A 78 18.87 -1.64 -14.77
C VAL A 78 20.38 -1.73 -14.59
N LYS A 79 21.12 -1.59 -15.69
CA LYS A 79 22.58 -1.72 -15.73
C LYS A 79 23.24 -0.50 -16.34
N ALA A 80 24.27 -0.01 -15.66
CA ALA A 80 25.17 1.02 -16.17
C ALA A 80 26.56 0.82 -15.57
N ASN A 81 27.63 1.02 -16.36
CA ASN A 81 29.02 0.96 -15.88
C ASN A 81 29.36 -0.26 -15.00
N GLN A 82 28.92 -1.46 -15.39
CA GLN A 82 29.06 -2.72 -14.63
C GLN A 82 28.32 -2.78 -13.28
N GLN A 83 27.63 -1.71 -12.89
CA GLN A 83 26.71 -1.69 -11.77
C GLN A 83 25.32 -2.16 -12.22
N PHE A 84 24.57 -2.67 -11.26
CA PHE A 84 23.24 -3.20 -11.45
C PHE A 84 22.35 -2.75 -10.31
N ALA A 85 21.12 -2.39 -10.63
CA ALA A 85 20.06 -2.10 -9.68
C ALA A 85 18.76 -2.75 -10.13
N LEU A 86 17.90 -3.03 -9.16
CA LEU A 86 16.50 -3.37 -9.40
C LEU A 86 15.66 -2.11 -9.26
N SER A 87 14.94 -1.75 -10.32
CA SER A 87 14.01 -0.64 -10.32
C SER A 87 12.69 -1.01 -9.64
N LYS A 88 12.05 -0.05 -8.97
CA LYS A 88 10.70 -0.21 -8.40
C LYS A 88 9.58 -0.21 -9.44
N GLY A 89 9.89 0.22 -10.67
CA GLY A 89 8.91 0.35 -11.75
C GLY A 89 9.48 1.15 -12.91
N MET A 90 8.90 0.96 -14.09
CA MET A 90 9.24 1.72 -15.29
C MET A 90 7.99 2.33 -15.90
N ILE A 91 8.08 3.57 -16.36
CA ILE A 91 6.99 4.24 -17.06
C ILE A 91 7.43 4.55 -18.49
N CYS A 92 6.76 3.97 -19.49
CA CYS A 92 6.92 4.37 -20.88
C CYS A 92 5.91 5.48 -21.19
N THR A 93 6.39 6.67 -21.56
CA THR A 93 5.54 7.86 -21.70
C THR A 93 6.15 8.94 -22.60
N THR A 94 5.47 10.08 -22.77
CA THR A 94 5.94 11.25 -23.53
C THR A 94 6.34 12.40 -22.61
N ASP A 95 6.97 13.44 -23.17
CA ASP A 95 7.42 14.62 -22.41
C ASP A 95 6.26 15.36 -21.70
N ASP A 96 5.03 15.25 -22.21
CA ASP A 96 3.82 15.84 -21.59
C ASP A 96 3.49 15.22 -20.22
N PHE A 97 3.95 14.00 -19.93
CA PHE A 97 3.81 13.38 -18.62
C PHE A 97 4.41 14.24 -17.51
N PHE A 98 5.61 14.78 -17.71
CA PHE A 98 6.30 15.58 -16.70
C PHE A 98 5.67 16.96 -16.50
N LYS A 99 4.71 17.36 -17.34
CA LYS A 99 3.89 18.56 -17.15
C LYS A 99 2.63 18.25 -16.32
N ILE A 100 2.06 17.06 -16.49
CA ILE A 100 0.90 16.58 -15.72
C ILE A 100 1.33 16.12 -14.32
N PHE A 101 2.47 15.42 -14.24
CA PHE A 101 3.10 14.89 -13.03
C PHE A 101 4.47 15.56 -12.81
N PRO A 102 4.51 16.83 -12.35
CA PRO A 102 5.75 17.59 -12.24
C PRO A 102 6.66 17.06 -11.14
N LEU A 103 7.61 16.21 -11.52
CA LEU A 103 8.73 15.81 -10.69
C LEU A 103 9.83 16.88 -10.76
N LYS A 104 10.47 17.16 -9.61
CA LYS A 104 11.57 18.12 -9.56
C LYS A 104 12.74 17.60 -10.38
N VAL A 105 13.10 18.29 -11.46
CA VAL A 105 14.31 18.00 -12.24
C VAL A 105 15.54 18.33 -11.39
N ILE A 106 16.42 17.35 -11.18
CA ILE A 106 17.68 17.54 -10.44
C ILE A 106 18.82 17.88 -11.41
N ARG A 107 18.88 17.20 -12.55
CA ARG A 107 19.82 17.44 -13.65
C ARG A 107 19.15 17.12 -14.98
N ALA A 108 19.43 17.88 -16.03
CA ALA A 108 18.95 17.57 -17.38
C ALA A 108 19.91 18.16 -18.43
N ASN A 109 20.04 17.47 -19.56
CA ASN A 109 20.83 17.96 -20.70
C ASN A 109 20.10 19.05 -21.51
N ASP A 110 18.76 19.04 -21.48
CA ASP A 110 17.91 19.96 -22.24
C ASP A 110 16.68 20.36 -21.41
N THR A 111 15.93 21.33 -21.91
CA THR A 111 14.59 21.73 -21.47
C THR A 111 13.56 20.62 -21.66
N LYS A 112 13.65 19.84 -22.75
CA LYS A 112 12.89 18.59 -22.91
C LYS A 112 13.59 17.47 -22.16
N LEU A 113 12.83 16.65 -21.43
CA LEU A 113 13.38 15.51 -20.72
C LEU A 113 13.61 14.32 -21.66
N PHE A 114 12.84 14.23 -22.74
CA PHE A 114 13.10 13.31 -23.86
C PHE A 114 13.50 14.07 -25.14
N PRO A 115 14.76 14.56 -25.26
CA PRO A 115 15.22 15.28 -26.45
C PRO A 115 15.33 14.41 -27.72
N GLY A 116 15.46 13.08 -27.56
CA GLY A 116 15.50 12.11 -28.66
C GLY A 116 14.83 10.77 -28.32
N MET A 117 14.65 9.90 -29.31
CA MET A 117 13.94 8.62 -29.17
C MET A 117 14.59 7.66 -28.15
N GLN A 118 15.92 7.67 -28.03
CA GLN A 118 16.66 6.82 -27.07
C GLN A 118 16.87 7.47 -25.70
N SER A 119 16.16 8.57 -25.41
CA SER A 119 16.30 9.28 -24.14
C SER A 119 15.64 8.52 -23.01
N ILE A 120 16.34 8.41 -21.89
CA ILE A 120 15.88 7.77 -20.66
C ILE A 120 16.04 8.76 -19.51
N VAL A 121 14.98 8.89 -18.72
CA VAL A 121 14.99 9.67 -17.48
C VAL A 121 15.02 8.71 -16.31
N ILE A 122 15.82 9.00 -15.29
CA ILE A 122 15.91 8.16 -14.08
C ILE A 122 15.68 8.99 -12.82
N THR A 123 15.26 8.34 -11.74
CA THR A 123 15.15 8.99 -10.43
C THR A 123 16.51 9.18 -9.77
N GLN A 124 16.58 10.14 -8.83
CA GLN A 124 17.79 10.45 -8.08
C GLN A 124 18.31 9.25 -7.29
N SER A 125 17.44 8.44 -6.69
CA SER A 125 17.87 7.26 -5.93
C SER A 125 18.50 6.19 -6.84
N LEU A 126 17.96 5.99 -8.03
CA LEU A 126 18.52 5.06 -9.02
C LEU A 126 19.84 5.57 -9.58
N ALA A 127 19.93 6.86 -9.91
CA ALA A 127 21.17 7.49 -10.35
C ALA A 127 22.29 7.33 -9.32
N ASN A 128 22.01 7.60 -8.04
CA ASN A 128 22.98 7.42 -6.95
C ASN A 128 23.41 5.95 -6.80
N THR A 129 22.50 5.00 -7.04
CA THR A 129 22.81 3.57 -6.94
C THR A 129 23.73 3.09 -8.06
N LEU A 130 23.54 3.59 -9.29
CA LEU A 130 24.26 3.14 -10.48
C LEU A 130 25.55 3.93 -10.77
N PHE A 131 25.61 5.18 -10.34
CA PHE A 131 26.71 6.10 -10.67
C PHE A 131 27.41 6.67 -9.44
N GLN A 132 26.84 6.49 -8.23
CA GLN A 132 27.36 7.07 -6.98
C GLN A 132 27.53 8.58 -7.14
N ASP A 133 28.78 9.07 -7.12
CA ASP A 133 29.10 10.50 -7.28
C ASP A 133 29.38 10.90 -8.75
N ALA A 134 29.44 9.93 -9.68
CA ALA A 134 29.69 10.21 -11.09
C ALA A 134 28.47 10.85 -11.77
N ASP A 135 28.71 11.67 -12.79
CA ASP A 135 27.62 12.29 -13.54
C ASP A 135 26.93 11.27 -14.46
N PRO A 136 25.63 10.97 -14.26
CA PRO A 136 24.91 9.99 -15.06
C PRO A 136 24.52 10.52 -16.44
N LEU A 137 24.50 11.85 -16.63
CA LEU A 137 24.03 12.46 -17.88
C LEU A 137 24.87 12.01 -19.08
N GLY A 138 24.18 11.69 -20.17
CA GLY A 138 24.75 11.23 -21.43
C GLY A 138 25.40 9.84 -21.38
N LYS A 139 25.22 9.10 -20.28
CA LYS A 139 25.74 7.73 -20.15
C LYS A 139 24.75 6.72 -20.71
N PRO A 140 25.23 5.65 -21.36
CA PRO A 140 24.37 4.56 -21.79
C PRO A 140 23.86 3.78 -20.58
N ILE A 141 22.62 3.34 -20.67
CA ILE A 141 21.96 2.48 -19.69
C ILE A 141 21.23 1.36 -20.42
N THR A 142 21.20 0.18 -19.81
CA THR A 142 20.48 -0.98 -20.32
C THR A 142 19.43 -1.42 -19.32
N ILE A 143 18.19 -1.53 -19.78
CA ILE A 143 17.04 -1.95 -19.00
C ILE A 143 16.59 -3.32 -19.52
N LEU A 144 16.27 -4.25 -18.61
CA LEU A 144 15.80 -5.60 -18.95
C LEU A 144 16.74 -6.41 -19.86
N ASP A 145 18.01 -6.02 -19.92
CA ASP A 145 19.05 -6.59 -20.79
C ASP A 145 18.81 -6.42 -22.31
N ASP A 146 17.83 -5.62 -22.71
CA ASP A 146 17.43 -5.45 -24.12
C ASP A 146 17.24 -3.98 -24.52
N ILE A 147 16.60 -3.20 -23.64
CA ILE A 147 16.32 -1.78 -23.88
C ILE A 147 17.57 -0.96 -23.63
N MET A 148 18.16 -0.45 -24.70
CA MET A 148 19.34 0.41 -24.64
C MET A 148 18.95 1.87 -24.91
N GLY A 149 19.43 2.77 -24.07
CA GLY A 149 19.27 4.21 -24.28
C GLY A 149 20.30 5.03 -23.53
N GLU A 150 20.12 6.35 -23.55
CA GLU A 150 21.03 7.32 -22.96
C GLU A 150 20.30 8.15 -21.91
N ILE A 151 20.95 8.36 -20.76
CA ILE A 151 20.36 9.14 -19.66
C ILE A 151 20.34 10.63 -20.05
N SER A 152 19.16 11.18 -20.28
CA SER A 152 18.94 12.58 -20.66
C SER A 152 18.67 13.50 -19.45
N ALA A 153 18.09 12.95 -18.38
CA ALA A 153 17.79 13.68 -17.17
C ALA A 153 17.70 12.80 -15.92
N VAL A 154 17.86 13.46 -14.76
CA VAL A 154 17.65 12.91 -13.43
C VAL A 154 16.58 13.73 -12.73
N VAL A 155 15.51 13.09 -12.27
CA VAL A 155 14.40 13.71 -11.53
C VAL A 155 14.38 13.24 -10.09
N ALA A 156 13.71 13.97 -9.21
CA ALA A 156 13.46 13.53 -7.84
C ALA A 156 12.63 12.24 -7.81
N ASP A 157 12.81 11.42 -6.77
CA ASP A 157 11.96 10.27 -6.52
C ASP A 157 10.50 10.72 -6.31
N PHE A 158 9.54 9.86 -6.67
CA PHE A 158 8.14 10.08 -6.30
C PHE A 158 8.00 10.23 -4.77
N PRO A 159 7.11 11.11 -4.29
CA PRO A 159 6.73 11.12 -2.89
C PRO A 159 6.22 9.74 -2.46
N LYS A 160 6.44 9.39 -1.19
CA LYS A 160 5.97 8.10 -0.64
C LYS A 160 4.44 7.95 -0.68
N ASN A 161 3.72 9.07 -0.63
CA ASN A 161 2.27 9.13 -0.74
C ASN A 161 1.81 9.37 -2.20
N SER A 162 2.43 8.67 -3.16
CA SER A 162 1.94 8.61 -4.54
C SER A 162 1.56 7.17 -4.91
N SER A 163 0.41 7.01 -5.55
CA SER A 163 -0.02 5.71 -6.09
C SER A 163 0.83 5.28 -7.29
N ILE A 164 1.44 6.24 -8.00
CA ILE A 164 2.37 6.00 -9.11
C ILE A 164 3.79 5.97 -8.54
N GLN A 165 4.53 4.90 -8.83
CA GLN A 165 5.92 4.73 -8.43
C GLN A 165 6.71 4.17 -9.61
N ALA A 166 7.84 4.81 -9.93
CA ALA A 166 8.79 4.33 -10.93
C ALA A 166 10.16 4.93 -10.65
N ASP A 167 11.22 4.22 -11.05
CA ASP A 167 12.59 4.74 -11.01
C ASP A 167 13.16 5.06 -12.40
N VAL A 168 12.48 4.59 -13.47
CA VAL A 168 12.92 4.73 -14.86
C VAL A 168 11.75 5.21 -15.72
N PHE A 169 12.03 6.14 -16.62
CA PHE A 169 11.08 6.60 -17.63
C PHE A 169 11.70 6.48 -19.02
N THR A 170 10.99 5.84 -19.94
CA THR A 170 11.40 5.65 -21.34
C THR A 170 10.52 6.46 -22.28
N ASN A 171 11.09 6.93 -23.39
CA ASN A 171 10.37 7.72 -24.38
C ASN A 171 9.47 6.81 -25.25
N ALA A 172 8.15 6.93 -25.09
CA ALA A 172 7.17 6.17 -25.84
C ALA A 172 7.09 6.56 -27.33
N GLU A 173 7.73 7.65 -27.78
CA GLU A 173 7.91 7.92 -29.21
C GLU A 173 8.82 6.88 -29.89
N ASN A 174 9.64 6.17 -29.12
CA ASN A 174 10.40 5.01 -29.60
C ASN A 174 9.55 3.75 -29.47
N GLU A 175 9.20 3.13 -30.60
CA GLU A 175 8.36 1.94 -30.63
C GLU A 175 9.04 0.74 -29.92
N ASP A 176 10.37 0.67 -29.95
CA ASP A 176 11.16 -0.38 -29.29
C ASP A 176 11.09 -0.30 -27.75
N PHE A 177 10.61 0.82 -27.20
CA PHE A 177 10.45 1.00 -25.75
C PHE A 177 9.03 0.69 -25.25
N ARG A 178 8.09 0.40 -26.16
CA ARG A 178 6.70 0.07 -25.83
C ARG A 178 6.59 -1.42 -25.52
N PHE A 179 5.96 -1.77 -24.40
CA PHE A 179 5.85 -3.18 -23.99
C PHE A 179 4.55 -3.81 -24.46
N SER A 180 3.47 -3.04 -24.46
CA SER A 180 2.15 -3.51 -24.84
C SER A 180 1.98 -3.42 -26.34
N GLN A 181 1.68 -4.55 -26.97
CA GLN A 181 1.25 -4.57 -28.37
C GLN A 181 0.08 -5.53 -28.49
N SER A 182 -1.03 -5.03 -29.04
CA SER A 182 -2.19 -5.85 -29.38
C SER A 182 -2.33 -5.87 -30.88
N CYS A 183 -2.51 -7.06 -31.45
CA CYS A 183 -2.67 -7.24 -32.89
C CYS A 183 -3.91 -8.09 -33.15
N TYR A 184 -4.83 -7.57 -33.94
CA TYR A 184 -6.03 -8.28 -34.38
C TYR A 184 -6.22 -8.08 -35.89
N ASP A 185 -6.45 -9.16 -36.63
CA ASP A 185 -6.67 -9.16 -38.08
C ASP A 185 -5.63 -8.34 -38.89
N GLY A 186 -4.35 -8.48 -38.51
CA GLY A 186 -3.23 -7.80 -39.18
C GLY A 186 -3.08 -6.31 -38.86
N LYS A 187 -3.89 -5.75 -37.95
CA LYS A 187 -3.72 -4.40 -37.40
C LYS A 187 -3.19 -4.47 -35.99
N CYS A 188 -2.07 -3.82 -35.75
CA CYS A 188 -1.46 -3.73 -34.42
C CYS A 188 -1.61 -2.32 -33.85
N TRP A 189 -1.80 -2.24 -32.55
CA TRP A 189 -1.90 -0.99 -31.79
C TRP A 189 -1.19 -1.13 -30.43
N ASN A 190 -0.86 -0.01 -29.81
CA ASN A 190 -0.19 0.06 -28.50
C ASN A 190 -1.20 0.51 -27.43
N PRO A 191 -1.85 -0.43 -26.73
CA PRO A 191 -2.81 -0.09 -25.69
C PRO A 191 -2.09 0.49 -24.46
N VAL A 192 -2.51 1.67 -24.00
CA VAL A 192 -1.91 2.37 -22.85
C VAL A 192 -2.98 3.06 -21.99
N ASP A 193 -2.62 3.50 -20.79
CA ASP A 193 -3.46 4.38 -19.98
C ASP A 193 -3.32 5.84 -20.45
N HIS A 194 -4.45 6.51 -20.68
CA HIS A 194 -4.46 7.94 -21.01
C HIS A 194 -4.83 8.76 -19.79
N TYR A 195 -3.93 9.66 -19.40
CA TYR A 195 -4.16 10.64 -18.36
C TYR A 195 -4.43 12.00 -18.99
N LEU A 196 -5.49 12.65 -18.53
CA LEU A 196 -5.93 13.96 -18.98
C LEU A 196 -5.89 14.93 -17.80
N LEU A 197 -5.20 16.04 -17.98
CA LEU A 197 -5.36 17.21 -17.11
C LEU A 197 -6.50 18.05 -17.66
N LEU A 198 -7.59 18.16 -16.91
CA LEU A 198 -8.76 18.94 -17.33
C LEU A 198 -8.56 20.43 -17.01
N ARG A 199 -9.12 21.31 -17.85
CA ARG A 199 -9.17 22.75 -17.56
C ARG A 199 -10.01 23.04 -16.30
N PRO A 200 -9.75 24.15 -15.58
CA PRO A 200 -10.59 24.57 -14.47
C PRO A 200 -12.06 24.67 -14.89
N ASP A 201 -12.98 24.33 -13.98
CA ASP A 201 -14.44 24.41 -14.17
C ASP A 201 -15.00 23.65 -15.38
N THR A 202 -14.30 22.59 -15.81
CA THR A 202 -14.75 21.70 -16.89
C THR A 202 -16.12 21.08 -16.60
N ASP A 203 -17.04 21.17 -17.56
CA ASP A 203 -18.28 20.40 -17.55
C ASP A 203 -17.98 18.92 -17.80
N ARG A 204 -18.03 18.17 -16.69
CA ARG A 204 -17.81 16.73 -16.60
C ARG A 204 -18.81 15.91 -17.42
N ALA A 205 -20.04 16.40 -17.60
CA ALA A 205 -21.05 15.72 -18.42
C ALA A 205 -20.75 15.91 -19.92
N LEU A 206 -20.26 17.10 -20.30
CA LEU A 206 -19.81 17.36 -21.66
C LEU A 206 -18.59 16.52 -22.03
N LEU A 207 -17.65 16.34 -21.09
CA LEU A 207 -16.51 15.43 -21.29
C LEU A 207 -17.00 14.00 -21.57
N GLN A 208 -17.89 13.45 -20.74
CA GLN A 208 -18.44 12.11 -20.95
C GLN A 208 -19.16 12.01 -22.31
N THR A 209 -19.96 13.01 -22.68
CA THR A 209 -20.65 13.04 -23.99
C THR A 209 -19.67 13.02 -25.16
N ASN A 210 -18.51 13.69 -25.05
CA ASN A 210 -17.50 13.67 -26.09
C ASN A 210 -16.75 12.33 -26.15
N LEU A 211 -16.51 11.67 -25.01
CA LEU A 211 -15.94 10.33 -24.97
C LEU A 211 -16.89 9.31 -25.64
N ASP A 212 -18.19 9.39 -25.35
CA ASP A 212 -19.21 8.52 -25.96
C ASP A 212 -19.26 8.69 -27.50
N LYS A 213 -19.07 9.93 -27.99
CA LYS A 213 -19.01 10.21 -29.44
C LYS A 213 -17.79 9.60 -30.11
N ILE A 214 -16.62 9.62 -29.45
CA ILE A 214 -15.43 8.94 -29.97
C ILE A 214 -15.68 7.45 -30.05
N LEU A 215 -16.23 6.85 -28.99
CA LEU A 215 -16.54 5.43 -28.97
C LEU A 215 -17.48 5.04 -30.12
N ALA A 216 -18.50 5.86 -30.39
CA ALA A 216 -19.46 5.61 -31.46
C ALA A 216 -18.89 5.82 -32.88
N SER A 217 -17.80 6.59 -33.03
CA SER A 217 -17.22 6.91 -34.34
C SER A 217 -16.08 5.98 -34.76
N GLY A 218 -15.49 5.24 -33.82
CA GLY A 218 -14.43 4.28 -34.09
C GLY A 218 -14.83 2.84 -33.81
N ASN A 219 -14.09 1.91 -34.42
CA ASN A 219 -14.19 0.48 -34.11
C ASN A 219 -13.16 0.17 -33.01
N TYR A 220 -13.49 0.49 -31.76
CA TYR A 220 -12.64 0.18 -30.61
C TYR A 220 -13.14 -1.09 -29.90
N GLU A 221 -12.22 -1.88 -29.37
CA GLU A 221 -12.52 -3.09 -28.58
C GLU A 221 -12.88 -2.76 -27.12
N ILE A 222 -13.58 -1.64 -26.89
CA ILE A 222 -14.08 -1.24 -25.58
C ILE A 222 -15.60 -1.08 -25.64
N GLU A 223 -16.30 -1.51 -24.59
CA GLU A 223 -17.77 -1.44 -24.56
C GLU A 223 -18.26 -0.05 -24.13
N SER A 224 -17.46 0.66 -23.35
CA SER A 224 -17.76 2.00 -22.85
C SER A 224 -16.48 2.78 -22.59
N LEU A 225 -16.52 4.11 -22.66
CA LEU A 225 -15.36 4.95 -22.34
C LEU A 225 -15.78 5.95 -21.28
N SER A 226 -15.17 5.89 -20.10
CA SER A 226 -15.38 6.84 -19.03
C SER A 226 -14.04 7.30 -18.45
N TYR A 227 -14.08 8.01 -17.33
CA TYR A 227 -12.90 8.52 -16.67
C TYR A 227 -12.98 8.34 -15.16
N GLN A 228 -11.83 8.05 -14.57
CA GLN A 228 -11.63 7.93 -13.14
C GLN A 228 -10.74 9.07 -12.67
N LYS A 229 -11.12 9.77 -11.60
CA LYS A 229 -10.24 10.80 -11.02
C LYS A 229 -9.05 10.17 -10.31
N LEU A 230 -7.92 10.86 -10.33
CA LEU A 230 -6.72 10.41 -9.62
C LEU A 230 -6.98 10.08 -8.15
N ASP A 231 -7.72 10.95 -7.44
CA ASP A 231 -8.08 10.79 -6.02
C ASP A 231 -8.89 9.52 -5.71
N GLU A 232 -9.60 9.01 -6.71
CA GLU A 232 -10.46 7.84 -6.60
C GLU A 232 -9.75 6.57 -7.08
N MET A 233 -8.56 6.67 -7.68
CA MET A 233 -7.84 5.52 -8.22
C MET A 233 -7.33 4.60 -7.11
N TYR A 234 -6.78 5.18 -6.04
CA TYR A 234 -6.13 4.41 -4.98
C TYR A 234 -7.11 3.65 -4.07
N LEU A 235 -8.23 4.29 -3.65
CA LEU A 235 -9.25 3.69 -2.75
C LEU A 235 -10.57 3.33 -3.46
N GLY A 236 -10.59 3.42 -4.78
CA GLY A 236 -11.75 3.08 -5.61
C GLY A 236 -12.06 1.59 -5.68
N PRO A 237 -13.17 1.21 -6.33
CA PRO A 237 -13.54 -0.20 -6.50
C PRO A 237 -12.41 -1.01 -7.16
N ALA A 238 -12.20 -2.24 -6.66
CA ALA A 238 -11.24 -3.19 -7.21
C ALA A 238 -11.69 -3.58 -8.62
N PHE A 239 -10.79 -3.47 -9.58
CA PHE A 239 -11.02 -3.95 -10.94
C PHE A 239 -9.87 -4.88 -11.31
N GLU A 240 -10.19 -5.99 -11.98
CA GLU A 240 -9.36 -7.20 -12.05
C GLU A 240 -7.97 -7.01 -12.70
N TYR A 241 -7.73 -5.95 -13.49
CA TYR A 241 -6.53 -5.86 -14.34
C TYR A 241 -5.57 -4.68 -14.07
N SER A 242 -5.88 -3.79 -13.11
CA SER A 242 -5.04 -2.61 -12.84
C SER A 242 -3.78 -2.97 -12.06
N SER A 243 -2.59 -2.83 -12.66
CA SER A 243 -1.30 -3.10 -12.01
C SER A 243 -0.88 -2.08 -10.94
N MET A 244 -1.52 -0.91 -10.90
CA MET A 244 -1.22 0.17 -9.93
C MET A 244 -1.42 -0.22 -8.46
N MET A 245 -0.62 0.41 -7.60
CA MET A 245 -0.75 0.32 -6.16
C MET A 245 -2.15 0.75 -5.70
N ARG A 246 -2.80 -0.07 -4.85
CA ARG A 246 -4.15 0.19 -4.33
C ARG A 246 -4.24 0.01 -2.83
N GLY A 247 -5.06 0.86 -2.22
CA GLY A 247 -5.45 0.77 -0.82
C GLY A 247 -6.71 -0.05 -0.63
N ASN A 248 -6.88 -0.62 0.57
CA ASN A 248 -8.08 -1.38 0.91
C ASN A 248 -8.98 -0.56 1.84
N ARG A 249 -10.03 0.05 1.26
CA ARG A 249 -10.96 0.91 2.00
C ARG A 249 -11.64 0.18 3.18
N THR A 250 -11.94 -1.12 3.04
CA THR A 250 -12.51 -1.92 4.12
C THR A 250 -11.52 -2.08 5.27
N MET A 251 -10.25 -2.33 4.94
CA MET A 251 -9.17 -2.45 5.93
C MET A 251 -8.94 -1.12 6.67
N LEU A 252 -9.03 0.03 5.98
CA LEU A 252 -8.96 1.34 6.62
C LEU A 252 -10.07 1.55 7.65
N TRP A 253 -11.30 1.13 7.37
CA TRP A 253 -12.39 1.19 8.35
C TRP A 253 -12.18 0.27 9.54
N VAL A 254 -11.62 -0.93 9.32
CA VAL A 254 -11.23 -1.83 10.40
C VAL A 254 -10.16 -1.20 11.29
N PHE A 255 -9.13 -0.59 10.69
CA PHE A 255 -8.09 0.12 11.43
C PHE A 255 -8.62 1.35 12.16
N ALA A 256 -9.51 2.14 11.55
CA ALA A 256 -10.17 3.26 12.21
C ALA A 256 -10.97 2.80 13.43
N GLY A 257 -11.72 1.71 13.30
CA GLY A 257 -12.46 1.10 14.41
C GLY A 257 -11.55 0.62 15.54
N LEU A 258 -10.43 -0.04 15.19
CA LEU A 258 -9.44 -0.51 16.16
C LEU A 258 -8.76 0.67 16.89
N GLY A 259 -8.34 1.69 16.14
CA GLY A 259 -7.74 2.90 16.69
C GLY A 259 -8.69 3.63 17.65
N ALA A 260 -9.97 3.77 17.27
CA ALA A 260 -11.01 4.34 18.12
C ALA A 260 -11.24 3.51 19.39
N LEU A 261 -11.26 2.19 19.29
CA LEU A 261 -11.41 1.27 20.42
C LEU A 261 -10.24 1.39 21.41
N VAL A 262 -9.01 1.38 20.92
CA VAL A 262 -7.79 1.55 21.75
C VAL A 262 -7.76 2.92 22.41
N LEU A 263 -8.14 3.97 21.68
CA LEU A 263 -8.24 5.33 22.23
C LEU A 263 -9.28 5.39 23.35
N LEU A 264 -10.45 4.81 23.12
CA LEU A 264 -11.53 4.75 24.10
C LEU A 264 -11.08 4.01 25.38
N LEU A 265 -10.42 2.85 25.25
CA LEU A 265 -9.88 2.11 26.40
C LEU A 265 -8.85 2.94 27.17
N SER A 266 -8.00 3.66 26.45
CA SER A 266 -6.96 4.49 27.05
C SER A 266 -7.55 5.66 27.81
N ILE A 267 -8.59 6.31 27.26
CA ILE A 267 -9.33 7.38 27.93
C ILE A 267 -10.07 6.84 29.15
N ILE A 268 -10.82 5.74 29.02
CA ILE A 268 -11.55 5.13 30.16
C ILE A 268 -10.58 4.78 31.29
N ASN A 269 -9.44 4.16 30.96
CA ASN A 269 -8.42 3.81 31.94
C ASN A 269 -7.84 5.06 32.63
N PHE A 270 -7.55 6.11 31.86
CA PHE A 270 -7.04 7.36 32.39
C PHE A 270 -8.08 8.07 33.28
N VAL A 271 -9.34 8.10 32.87
CA VAL A 271 -10.46 8.61 33.67
C VAL A 271 -10.58 7.82 34.97
N ASN A 272 -10.61 6.49 34.92
CA ASN A 272 -10.70 5.64 36.12
C ASN A 272 -9.56 5.89 37.11
N PHE A 273 -8.34 6.04 36.61
CA PHE A 273 -7.17 6.40 37.42
C PHE A 273 -7.34 7.79 38.06
N TYR A 274 -7.75 8.79 37.27
CA TYR A 274 -7.91 10.16 37.76
C TYR A 274 -9.05 10.26 38.79
N ILE A 275 -10.14 9.52 38.59
CA ILE A 275 -11.23 9.37 39.55
C ILE A 275 -10.69 8.86 40.89
N ALA A 276 -9.93 7.76 40.88
CA ALA A 276 -9.35 7.18 42.09
C ALA A 276 -8.44 8.18 42.82
N MET A 277 -7.62 8.92 42.07
CA MET A 277 -6.74 9.95 42.63
C MET A 277 -7.53 11.12 43.24
N GLN A 278 -8.62 11.55 42.60
CA GLN A 278 -9.48 12.60 43.13
C GLN A 278 -10.18 12.17 44.43
N TYR A 279 -10.64 10.92 44.52
CA TYR A 279 -11.18 10.38 45.78
C TYR A 279 -10.17 10.46 46.93
N ALA A 280 -8.90 10.12 46.68
CA ALA A 280 -7.84 10.24 47.68
C ALA A 280 -7.59 11.71 48.13
N ARG A 281 -7.86 12.67 47.25
CA ARG A 281 -7.65 14.11 47.50
C ARG A 281 -8.90 14.85 48.00
N LEU A 282 -10.04 14.18 48.11
CA LEU A 282 -11.31 14.79 48.53
C LEU A 282 -11.23 15.50 49.88
N LYS A 283 -10.49 14.95 50.84
CA LYS A 283 -10.30 15.57 52.16
C LYS A 283 -9.60 16.92 52.06
N ILE A 284 -8.54 17.00 51.25
CA ILE A 284 -7.76 18.22 51.01
C ILE A 284 -8.63 19.28 50.31
N ILE A 285 -9.38 18.88 49.28
CA ILE A 285 -10.29 19.77 48.55
C ILE A 285 -11.38 20.30 49.49
N SER A 286 -11.91 19.45 50.36
CA SER A 286 -12.94 19.84 51.35
C SER A 286 -12.41 20.84 52.37
N ILE A 287 -11.17 20.66 52.87
CA ILE A 287 -10.49 21.61 53.76
C ILE A 287 -10.28 22.96 53.06
N LYS A 288 -9.80 22.96 51.81
CA LYS A 288 -9.62 24.19 51.01
C LYS A 288 -10.94 24.95 50.80
N LYS A 289 -12.03 24.24 50.54
CA LYS A 289 -13.38 24.82 50.36
C LYS A 289 -13.90 25.47 51.65
N ILE A 290 -13.59 24.91 52.83
CA ILE A 290 -13.94 25.50 54.14
C ILE A 290 -13.11 26.75 54.43
N HIS A 291 -11.84 26.78 54.01
CA HIS A 291 -10.96 27.94 54.13
C HIS A 291 -11.25 29.05 53.08
N GLY A 292 -12.38 28.98 52.37
CA GLY A 292 -12.82 30.04 51.46
C GLY A 292 -12.34 29.91 50.01
N ALA A 293 -11.79 28.77 49.59
CA ALA A 293 -11.43 28.58 48.17
C ALA A 293 -12.69 28.63 47.28
N GLN A 294 -12.72 29.59 46.36
CA GLN A 294 -13.77 29.73 45.36
C GLN A 294 -13.76 28.56 44.36
N PHE A 295 -14.94 28.27 43.78
CA PHE A 295 -15.10 27.21 42.78
C PHE A 295 -14.19 27.41 41.56
N SER A 296 -14.02 28.67 41.11
CA SER A 296 -13.12 29.05 40.01
C SER A 296 -11.68 28.63 40.25
N HIS A 297 -11.16 28.81 41.47
CA HIS A 297 -9.80 28.41 41.83
C HIS A 297 -9.63 26.88 41.82
N LEU A 298 -10.61 26.15 42.33
CA LEU A 298 -10.59 24.68 42.33
C LEU A 298 -10.74 24.10 40.91
N LEU A 299 -11.57 24.73 40.08
CA LEU A 299 -11.76 24.38 38.67
C LEU A 299 -10.45 24.58 37.89
N THR A 300 -9.86 25.77 37.99
CA THR A 300 -8.62 26.12 37.27
C THR A 300 -7.47 25.21 37.69
N TYR A 301 -7.29 24.98 39.00
CA TYR A 301 -6.29 24.04 39.51
C TYR A 301 -6.46 22.63 38.91
N THR A 302 -7.69 22.14 38.86
CA THR A 302 -8.00 20.81 38.34
C THR A 302 -7.76 20.70 36.84
N LEU A 303 -8.17 21.72 36.08
CA LEU A 303 -7.95 21.77 34.63
C LEU A 303 -6.47 21.83 34.29
N VAL A 304 -5.68 22.63 35.01
CA VAL A 304 -4.23 22.71 34.82
C VAL A 304 -3.58 21.35 35.15
N GLU A 305 -3.98 20.71 36.25
CA GLU A 305 -3.43 19.39 36.64
C GLU A 305 -3.71 18.30 35.59
N VAL A 306 -4.95 18.21 35.11
CA VAL A 306 -5.34 17.27 34.04
C VAL A 306 -4.58 17.58 32.75
N SER A 307 -4.52 18.85 32.36
CA SER A 307 -3.88 19.27 31.10
C SER A 307 -2.38 18.99 31.11
N MET A 308 -1.68 19.30 32.21
CA MET A 308 -0.26 18.97 32.35
C MET A 308 -0.02 17.46 32.31
N SER A 309 -0.88 16.68 32.95
CA SER A 309 -0.77 15.22 32.94
C SER A 309 -0.97 14.62 31.55
N ILE A 310 -1.94 15.14 30.78
CA ILE A 310 -2.18 14.73 29.39
C ILE A 310 -1.03 15.17 28.50
N LEU A 311 -0.54 16.41 28.63
CA LEU A 311 0.58 16.91 27.85
C LEU A 311 1.85 16.06 28.07
N MET A 312 2.15 15.72 29.32
CA MET A 312 3.26 14.81 29.63
C MET A 312 3.05 13.42 29.03
N ALA A 313 1.80 12.93 29.01
CA ALA A 313 1.48 11.65 28.40
C ALA A 313 1.61 11.68 26.87
N VAL A 314 1.24 12.79 26.22
CA VAL A 314 1.40 13.01 24.77
C VAL A 314 2.88 13.13 24.40
N LEU A 315 3.69 13.85 25.17
CA LEU A 315 5.14 13.92 24.94
C LEU A 315 5.78 12.53 25.01
N LEU A 316 5.40 11.72 26.01
CA LEU A 316 5.85 10.33 26.11
C LEU A 316 5.31 9.47 24.94
N ALA A 317 4.08 9.72 24.50
CA ALA A 317 3.50 9.04 23.34
C ALA A 317 4.23 9.35 22.04
N LEU A 318 4.69 10.59 21.83
CA LEU A 318 5.50 10.97 20.67
C LEU A 318 6.86 10.27 20.67
N ALA A 319 7.50 10.15 21.84
CA ALA A 319 8.74 9.38 21.97
C ALA A 319 8.54 7.89 21.66
N LEU A 320 7.45 7.29 22.18
CA LEU A 320 7.08 5.90 21.90
C LEU A 320 6.73 5.70 20.42
N PHE A 321 5.98 6.63 19.84
CA PHE A 321 5.64 6.64 18.42
C PHE A 321 6.91 6.58 17.56
N GLN A 322 7.89 7.43 17.84
CA GLN A 322 9.14 7.48 17.06
C GLN A 322 9.91 6.15 17.13
N PHE A 323 9.90 5.50 18.30
CA PHE A 323 10.55 4.20 18.49
C PHE A 323 9.79 3.06 17.79
N MET A 324 8.46 3.11 17.79
CA MET A 324 7.60 2.08 17.21
C MET A 324 7.42 2.22 15.69
N LEU A 325 7.70 3.40 15.13
CA LEU A 325 7.47 3.72 13.72
C LEU A 325 8.13 2.74 12.73
N PRO A 326 9.41 2.34 12.88
CA PRO A 326 10.05 1.42 11.94
C PRO A 326 9.39 0.04 11.96
N THR A 327 9.10 -0.48 13.16
CA THR A 327 8.43 -1.77 13.34
C THR A 327 7.00 -1.73 12.80
N ALA A 328 6.28 -0.63 13.04
CA ALA A 328 4.95 -0.43 12.50
C ALA A 328 4.95 -0.39 10.97
N GLY A 329 5.92 0.30 10.35
CA GLY A 329 6.04 0.33 8.89
C GLY A 329 6.30 -1.05 8.29
N TYR A 330 7.14 -1.87 8.94
CA TYR A 330 7.36 -3.26 8.53
C TYR A 330 6.09 -4.10 8.66
N LEU A 331 5.37 -4.00 9.79
CA LEU A 331 4.15 -4.79 10.04
C LEU A 331 2.99 -4.41 9.12
N LEU A 332 2.84 -3.13 8.80
CA LEU A 332 1.81 -2.64 7.90
C LEU A 332 2.20 -2.80 6.42
N ASN A 333 3.42 -3.27 6.14
CA ASN A 333 4.02 -3.27 4.81
C ASN A 333 3.87 -1.91 4.10
N TYR A 334 3.96 -0.83 4.88
CA TYR A 334 3.71 0.53 4.45
C TYR A 334 4.83 1.43 4.96
N ARG A 335 5.44 2.23 4.08
CA ARG A 335 6.53 3.13 4.47
C ARG A 335 5.94 4.39 5.11
N LEU A 336 5.60 4.28 6.39
CA LEU A 336 5.11 5.42 7.17
C LEU A 336 6.13 6.56 7.16
N ASP A 337 5.70 7.74 6.72
CA ASP A 337 6.52 8.94 6.77
C ASP A 337 6.25 9.73 8.05
N ALA A 338 7.26 9.85 8.92
CA ALA A 338 7.18 10.69 10.11
C ALA A 338 6.92 12.16 9.77
N ALA A 339 7.30 12.63 8.57
CA ALA A 339 7.08 14.00 8.14
C ALA A 339 5.58 14.36 8.07
N LEU A 340 4.71 13.38 7.80
CA LEU A 340 3.26 13.57 7.75
C LEU A 340 2.68 14.01 9.11
N LEU A 341 3.34 13.72 10.23
CA LEU A 341 2.91 14.22 11.55
C LEU A 341 2.97 15.74 11.65
N PHE A 342 3.85 16.37 10.88
CA PHE A 342 4.10 17.81 10.94
C PHE A 342 3.28 18.59 9.91
N THR A 343 2.39 17.94 9.16
CA THR A 343 1.45 18.65 8.29
C THR A 343 0.46 19.44 9.13
N PRO A 344 0.07 20.67 8.72
CA PRO A 344 -0.86 21.51 9.48
C PRO A 344 -2.20 20.81 9.78
N GLU A 345 -2.68 20.01 8.84
CA GLU A 345 -3.94 19.25 8.94
C GLU A 345 -3.85 18.18 10.03
N PHE A 346 -2.76 17.40 10.06
CA PHE A 346 -2.58 16.35 11.06
C PHE A 346 -2.31 16.94 12.45
N LEU A 347 -1.55 18.04 12.54
CA LEU A 347 -1.35 18.77 13.79
C LEU A 347 -2.66 19.34 14.34
N LEU A 348 -3.53 19.86 13.47
CA LEU A 348 -4.87 20.31 13.86
C LEU A 348 -5.71 19.13 14.38
N LEU A 349 -5.65 17.97 13.73
CA LEU A 349 -6.33 16.76 14.19
C LEU A 349 -5.84 16.32 15.58
N ILE A 350 -4.53 16.28 15.82
CA ILE A 350 -3.94 15.97 17.13
C ILE A 350 -4.40 16.99 18.18
N LEU A 351 -4.36 18.28 17.86
CA LEU A 351 -4.77 19.35 18.77
C LEU A 351 -6.25 19.19 19.18
N LEU A 352 -7.14 18.97 18.21
CA LEU A 352 -8.56 18.73 18.45
C LEU A 352 -8.78 17.47 19.30
N ALA A 353 -8.05 16.38 19.04
CA ALA A 353 -8.12 15.16 19.83
C ALA A 353 -7.67 15.39 21.28
N ILE A 354 -6.56 16.12 21.51
CA ILE A 354 -6.08 16.44 22.86
C ILE A 354 -7.10 17.30 23.62
N LEU A 355 -7.66 18.33 22.98
CA LEU A 355 -8.68 19.18 23.58
C LEU A 355 -9.93 18.38 23.96
N LEU A 356 -10.39 17.49 23.07
CA LEU A 356 -11.51 16.60 23.34
C LEU A 356 -11.22 15.69 24.54
N ILE A 357 -10.02 15.11 24.64
CA ILE A 357 -9.63 14.24 25.75
C ILE A 357 -9.56 15.03 27.06
N ILE A 358 -8.97 16.23 27.06
CA ILE A 358 -8.93 17.11 28.25
C ILE A 358 -10.37 17.40 28.72
N LEU A 359 -11.28 17.69 27.79
CA LEU A 359 -12.69 17.96 28.11
C LEU A 359 -13.37 16.74 28.74
N ILE A 360 -13.22 15.55 28.14
CA ILE A 360 -13.82 14.30 28.63
C ILE A 360 -13.28 13.96 30.02
N VAL A 361 -11.96 14.02 30.21
CA VAL A 361 -11.33 13.66 31.48
C VAL A 361 -11.67 14.66 32.58
N SER A 362 -11.74 15.94 32.24
CA SER A 362 -12.04 17.02 33.19
C SER A 362 -13.52 17.07 33.60
N ALA A 363 -14.43 16.51 32.79
CA ALA A 363 -15.86 16.50 33.10
C ALA A 363 -16.17 15.87 34.46
N PHE A 364 -15.55 14.74 34.79
CA PHE A 364 -15.82 14.04 36.05
C PHE A 364 -15.36 14.81 37.30
N PRO A 365 -14.12 15.32 37.38
CA PRO A 365 -13.68 16.18 38.48
C PRO A 365 -14.58 17.39 38.71
N VAL A 366 -15.03 18.06 37.64
CA VAL A 366 -15.95 19.21 37.73
C VAL A 366 -17.30 18.81 38.34
N ILE A 367 -17.83 17.65 37.94
CA ILE A 367 -19.05 17.08 38.51
C ILE A 367 -18.87 16.67 39.98
N MET A 368 -17.66 16.25 40.41
CA MET A 368 -17.38 16.06 41.83
C MET A 368 -17.38 17.39 42.58
N LEU A 369 -16.62 18.38 42.12
CA LEU A 369 -16.44 19.67 42.80
C LEU A 369 -17.78 20.39 43.08
N THR A 370 -18.74 20.26 42.16
CA THR A 370 -20.08 20.86 42.26
C THR A 370 -21.03 20.09 43.18
N ARG A 371 -21.02 18.75 43.16
CA ARG A 371 -22.04 17.92 43.84
C ARG A 371 -21.70 17.45 45.27
N PHE A 372 -20.46 17.61 45.74
CA PHE A 372 -20.10 17.20 47.12
C PHE A 372 -20.26 18.35 48.13
N LYS A 373 -21.11 18.12 49.15
CA LYS A 373 -21.22 18.95 50.36
C LYS A 373 -20.07 18.57 51.31
N SER A 374 -19.21 19.53 51.65
CA SER A 374 -17.99 19.31 52.47
C SER A 374 -18.26 18.66 53.83
N VAL A 375 -19.46 18.84 54.38
CA VAL A 375 -19.87 18.32 55.69
C VAL A 375 -19.89 16.78 55.72
N ASN A 376 -20.32 16.12 54.64
CA ASN A 376 -20.48 14.66 54.61
C ASN A 376 -19.15 13.91 54.47
N VAL A 377 -18.13 14.55 53.91
CA VAL A 377 -16.80 13.96 53.70
C VAL A 377 -15.96 13.99 54.99
N LEU A 378 -16.16 15.02 55.83
CA LEU A 378 -15.41 15.20 57.08
C LEU A 378 -16.04 14.46 58.27
N SER A 379 -17.35 14.18 58.23
CA SER A 379 -18.07 13.47 59.28
C SER A 379 -17.93 11.93 59.24
N GLY A 380 -17.19 11.38 58.27
CA GLY A 380 -17.00 9.92 58.13
C GLY A 380 -18.23 9.15 57.64
N SER A 381 -19.31 9.84 57.24
CA SER A 381 -20.51 9.21 56.69
C SER A 381 -20.19 8.49 55.37
N LYS A 382 -20.72 7.26 55.19
CA LYS A 382 -20.52 6.49 53.95
C LYS A 382 -21.02 7.31 52.76
N LEU A 383 -20.12 7.65 51.83
CA LEU A 383 -20.46 8.30 50.57
C LEU A 383 -21.57 7.51 49.84
N PRO A 384 -22.54 8.17 49.18
CA PRO A 384 -23.66 7.48 48.54
C PRO A 384 -23.19 6.46 47.50
N ALA A 385 -23.70 5.22 47.59
CA ALA A 385 -23.36 4.09 46.73
C ALA A 385 -23.63 4.31 45.22
N ILE A 386 -24.53 5.26 44.89
CA ILE A 386 -25.00 5.57 43.53
C ILE A 386 -23.87 6.04 42.57
N ARG A 387 -22.69 6.41 43.07
CA ARG A 387 -21.52 6.82 42.26
C ARG A 387 -20.49 5.72 41.98
N GLN A 388 -20.55 4.58 42.69
CA GLN A 388 -19.68 3.43 42.44
C GLN A 388 -20.09 2.69 41.15
N THR A 389 -21.38 2.66 40.84
CA THR A 389 -21.96 1.90 39.71
C THR A 389 -21.44 2.35 38.34
N GLY A 390 -21.34 3.66 38.08
CA GLY A 390 -20.83 4.18 36.80
C GLY A 390 -19.35 3.84 36.57
N ARG A 391 -18.51 3.98 37.60
CA ARG A 391 -17.11 3.56 37.55
C ARG A 391 -16.99 2.05 37.36
N ASN A 392 -17.78 1.27 38.09
CA ASN A 392 -17.78 -0.18 37.98
C ASN A 392 -18.22 -0.64 36.57
N LEU A 393 -19.21 0.02 35.97
CA LEU A 393 -19.65 -0.25 34.60
C LEU A 393 -18.55 0.08 33.57
N MET A 394 -17.92 1.26 33.67
CA MET A 394 -16.80 1.64 32.79
C MET A 394 -15.62 0.69 32.93
N THR A 395 -15.31 0.28 34.16
CA THR A 395 -14.22 -0.67 34.46
C THR A 395 -14.54 -2.07 33.94
N ALA A 396 -15.78 -2.54 34.12
CA ALA A 396 -16.23 -3.83 33.59
C ALA A 396 -16.16 -3.84 32.06
N LEU A 397 -16.67 -2.80 31.39
CA LEU A 397 -16.61 -2.64 29.94
C LEU A 397 -15.16 -2.65 29.42
N GLN A 398 -14.25 -1.94 30.09
CA GLN A 398 -12.82 -1.93 29.77
C GLN A 398 -12.22 -3.34 29.84
N PHE A 399 -12.44 -4.07 30.94
CA PHE A 399 -11.90 -5.42 31.09
C PHE A 399 -12.51 -6.39 30.09
N THR A 400 -13.81 -6.32 29.82
CA THR A 400 -14.48 -7.15 28.81
C THR A 400 -13.86 -6.95 27.43
N ILE A 401 -13.68 -5.70 27.00
CA ILE A 401 -13.06 -5.40 25.70
C ILE A 401 -11.60 -5.87 25.68
N SER A 402 -10.85 -5.63 26.76
CA SER A 402 -9.44 -6.05 26.84
C SER A 402 -9.29 -7.58 26.74
N ILE A 403 -10.14 -8.33 27.46
CA ILE A 403 -10.18 -9.80 27.39
C ILE A 403 -10.56 -10.26 25.98
N ALA A 404 -11.56 -9.63 25.35
CA ALA A 404 -11.95 -9.96 23.99
C ALA A 404 -10.81 -9.73 22.97
N LEU A 405 -10.08 -8.61 23.08
CA LEU A 405 -8.91 -8.33 22.23
C LEU A 405 -7.77 -9.33 22.44
N ILE A 406 -7.54 -9.76 23.69
CA ILE A 406 -6.55 -10.80 24.00
C ILE A 406 -6.96 -12.13 23.34
N ILE A 407 -8.22 -12.54 23.48
CA ILE A 407 -8.75 -13.77 22.85
C ILE A 407 -8.63 -13.71 21.32
N LEU A 408 -8.97 -12.56 20.71
CA LEU A 408 -8.85 -12.35 19.26
C LEU A 408 -7.38 -12.49 18.82
N THR A 409 -6.47 -11.85 19.53
CA THR A 409 -5.02 -11.88 19.23
C THR A 409 -4.48 -13.31 19.32
N PHE A 410 -4.82 -14.06 20.37
CA PHE A 410 -4.41 -15.46 20.50
C PHE A 410 -5.03 -16.37 19.44
N SER A 411 -6.27 -16.11 19.04
CA SER A 411 -6.93 -16.86 17.96
C SER A 411 -6.23 -16.62 16.62
N LEU A 412 -5.94 -15.36 16.29
CA LEU A 412 -5.19 -15.00 15.08
C LEU A 412 -3.78 -15.58 15.10
N TYR A 413 -3.09 -15.51 16.24
CA TYR A 413 -1.77 -16.13 16.40
C TYR A 413 -1.83 -17.63 16.10
N LYS A 414 -2.81 -18.35 16.64
CA LYS A 414 -3.01 -19.78 16.35
C LYS A 414 -3.34 -20.04 14.87
N GLN A 415 -4.13 -19.19 14.23
CA GLN A 415 -4.43 -19.33 12.80
C GLN A 415 -3.17 -19.13 11.94
N ILE A 416 -2.38 -18.10 12.23
CA ILE A 416 -1.11 -17.86 11.52
C ILE A 416 -0.12 -19.00 11.77
N ASP A 417 -0.03 -19.48 13.01
CA ASP A 417 0.82 -20.62 13.37
C ASP A 417 0.40 -21.90 12.63
N PHE A 418 -0.90 -22.16 12.54
CA PHE A 418 -1.46 -23.26 11.75
C PHE A 418 -1.10 -23.11 10.26
N VAL A 419 -1.31 -21.95 9.66
CA VAL A 419 -0.98 -21.72 8.23
C VAL A 419 0.52 -21.87 7.96
N LYS A 420 1.38 -21.39 8.88
CA LYS A 420 2.83 -21.50 8.74
C LYS A 420 3.36 -22.92 8.87
N HIS A 421 2.72 -23.76 9.67
CA HIS A 421 3.16 -25.13 9.95
C HIS A 421 2.29 -26.21 9.32
N ALA A 422 1.27 -25.83 8.54
CA ALA A 422 0.50 -26.76 7.74
C ALA A 422 1.43 -27.55 6.82
N ASP A 423 1.17 -28.85 6.72
CA ASP A 423 1.83 -29.71 5.76
C ASP A 423 1.30 -29.39 4.36
N LEU A 424 2.17 -28.83 3.52
CA LEU A 424 1.85 -28.43 2.15
C LEU A 424 2.09 -29.58 1.15
N GLY A 425 2.54 -30.75 1.62
CA GLY A 425 2.89 -31.89 0.77
C GLY A 425 4.27 -31.79 0.11
N PHE A 426 5.12 -30.85 0.56
CA PHE A 426 6.51 -30.67 0.13
C PHE A 426 7.37 -30.11 1.27
N GLU A 427 8.68 -30.33 1.22
CA GLU A 427 9.61 -29.81 2.22
C GLU A 427 9.93 -28.34 1.94
N LYS A 428 9.77 -27.47 2.96
CA LYS A 428 10.00 -26.02 2.85
C LYS A 428 11.28 -25.58 3.54
N GLU A 429 11.78 -26.41 4.45
CA GLU A 429 12.98 -26.17 5.22
C GLU A 429 14.22 -26.19 4.30
N ASN A 430 15.14 -25.25 4.51
CA ASN A 430 16.41 -25.14 3.77
C ASN A 430 16.29 -24.87 2.25
N LEU A 431 15.10 -24.48 1.76
CA LEU A 431 14.95 -24.01 0.39
C LEU A 431 15.27 -22.51 0.28
N VAL A 432 16.15 -22.16 -0.65
CA VAL A 432 16.46 -20.77 -0.99
C VAL A 432 15.95 -20.47 -2.39
N ARG A 433 15.02 -19.52 -2.49
CA ARG A 433 14.53 -19.00 -3.76
C ARG A 433 15.40 -17.85 -4.23
N LEU A 434 15.91 -17.97 -5.46
CA LEU A 434 16.59 -16.89 -6.17
C LEU A 434 15.72 -16.45 -7.34
N ASN A 435 15.35 -15.16 -7.37
CA ASN A 435 14.66 -14.59 -8.51
C ASN A 435 15.69 -14.14 -9.55
N PHE A 436 15.44 -14.49 -10.80
CA PHE A 436 16.22 -14.02 -11.93
C PHE A 436 15.29 -13.23 -12.86
N PRO A 437 15.81 -12.20 -13.55
CA PRO A 437 15.07 -11.54 -14.62
C PRO A 437 14.58 -12.57 -15.64
N TYR A 438 13.39 -12.34 -16.20
CA TYR A 438 12.80 -13.23 -17.21
C TYR A 438 13.75 -13.48 -18.40
N THR A 439 14.60 -12.50 -18.72
CA THR A 439 15.59 -12.56 -19.81
C THR A 439 16.88 -13.32 -19.45
N PHE A 440 16.98 -14.00 -18.30
CA PHE A 440 18.20 -14.69 -17.88
C PHE A 440 18.54 -15.91 -18.76
N GLN A 441 19.51 -15.75 -19.66
CA GLN A 441 19.95 -16.78 -20.63
C GLN A 441 21.07 -17.72 -20.14
N LYS A 442 21.67 -17.49 -18.96
CA LYS A 442 22.88 -18.23 -18.50
C LYS A 442 22.58 -19.39 -17.57
N GLN A 443 21.42 -20.04 -17.74
CA GLN A 443 20.98 -21.15 -16.89
C GLN A 443 21.99 -22.30 -16.86
N ALA A 444 22.56 -22.69 -18.01
CA ALA A 444 23.54 -23.79 -18.08
C ALA A 444 24.82 -23.51 -17.25
N VAL A 445 25.34 -22.28 -17.31
CA VAL A 445 26.51 -21.87 -16.52
C VAL A 445 26.17 -21.85 -15.04
N LEU A 446 24.98 -21.38 -14.68
CA LEU A 446 24.51 -21.39 -13.30
C LEU A 446 24.39 -22.82 -12.77
N ARG A 447 23.81 -23.75 -13.55
CA ARG A 447 23.77 -25.19 -13.20
C ARG A 447 25.16 -25.75 -12.92
N GLN A 448 26.12 -25.45 -13.80
CA GLN A 448 27.50 -25.90 -13.63
C GLN A 448 28.13 -25.34 -12.35
N LYS A 449 27.91 -24.07 -12.02
CA LYS A 449 28.45 -23.48 -10.79
C LYS A 449 27.75 -24.00 -9.53
N LEU A 450 26.42 -24.13 -9.55
CA LEU A 450 25.66 -24.64 -8.39
C LEU A 450 26.00 -26.10 -8.09
N SER A 451 26.18 -26.93 -9.11
CA SER A 451 26.60 -28.34 -8.93
C SER A 451 28.03 -28.50 -8.38
N GLN A 452 28.84 -27.44 -8.37
CA GLN A 452 30.17 -27.45 -7.74
C GLN A 452 30.13 -27.08 -6.25
N LEU A 453 29.01 -26.57 -5.74
CA LEU A 453 28.86 -26.20 -4.35
C LEU A 453 28.45 -27.44 -3.53
N SER A 454 29.30 -27.86 -2.60
CA SER A 454 29.02 -29.00 -1.71
C SER A 454 27.83 -28.78 -0.79
N ASP A 455 27.48 -27.52 -0.51
CA ASP A 455 26.37 -27.14 0.36
C ASP A 455 25.01 -27.16 -0.35
N VAL A 456 25.00 -27.40 -1.67
CA VAL A 456 23.76 -27.46 -2.48
C VAL A 456 23.44 -28.93 -2.78
N GLU A 457 22.44 -29.47 -2.07
CA GLU A 457 21.99 -30.85 -2.26
C GLU A 457 21.26 -31.04 -3.60
N SER A 458 20.37 -30.11 -3.95
CA SER A 458 19.62 -30.11 -5.21
C SER A 458 19.24 -28.69 -5.64
N PHE A 459 18.98 -28.49 -6.92
CA PHE A 459 18.43 -27.26 -7.46
C PHE A 459 17.47 -27.54 -8.61
N THR A 460 16.54 -26.61 -8.84
CA THR A 460 15.57 -26.65 -9.93
C THR A 460 15.33 -25.25 -10.46
N PHE A 461 14.94 -25.14 -11.72
CA PHE A 461 14.38 -23.91 -12.28
C PHE A 461 12.86 -24.06 -12.33
N SER A 462 12.15 -22.98 -12.06
CA SER A 462 10.69 -22.93 -12.18
C SER A 462 10.23 -21.53 -12.54
N SER A 463 9.13 -21.42 -13.28
CA SER A 463 8.47 -20.14 -13.61
C SER A 463 7.56 -19.63 -12.48
N GLY A 464 7.45 -20.39 -11.39
CA GLY A 464 6.63 -20.08 -10.22
C GLY A 464 7.04 -20.94 -9.03
N VAL A 465 6.30 -20.84 -7.94
CA VAL A 465 6.46 -21.70 -6.75
C VAL A 465 5.10 -22.23 -6.32
N PRO A 466 5.01 -23.37 -5.60
CA PRO A 466 3.73 -23.82 -5.06
C PRO A 466 3.03 -22.71 -4.25
N GLY A 467 1.77 -22.45 -4.58
CA GLY A 467 0.98 -21.36 -4.00
C GLY A 467 1.18 -19.97 -4.61
N ASN A 468 2.07 -19.84 -5.60
CA ASN A 468 2.23 -18.61 -6.38
C ASN A 468 2.57 -18.95 -7.85
N VAL A 469 1.51 -19.15 -8.63
CA VAL A 469 1.52 -19.61 -10.01
C VAL A 469 0.77 -18.59 -10.85
N HIS A 470 1.36 -18.18 -11.98
CA HIS A 470 0.83 -17.09 -12.81
C HIS A 470 0.54 -17.48 -14.26
N LEU A 471 0.93 -18.70 -14.68
CA LEU A 471 0.56 -19.19 -16.00
C LEU A 471 -0.82 -19.84 -15.87
N SER A 472 -1.71 -19.56 -16.83
CA SER A 472 -2.95 -20.29 -16.98
C SER A 472 -2.93 -21.06 -18.28
N LEU A 473 -3.21 -22.36 -18.22
CA LEU A 473 -3.44 -23.21 -19.38
C LEU A 473 -4.95 -23.35 -19.55
N GLY A 474 -5.46 -23.03 -20.74
CA GLY A 474 -6.87 -23.20 -21.04
C GLY A 474 -7.13 -23.48 -22.50
N ASP A 475 -8.27 -24.08 -22.76
CA ASP A 475 -8.82 -24.32 -24.10
C ASP A 475 -10.14 -23.57 -24.23
N GLU A 476 -10.18 -22.56 -25.09
CA GLU A 476 -11.38 -21.77 -25.38
C GLU A 476 -12.34 -22.47 -26.37
N THR A 477 -11.94 -23.61 -26.94
CA THR A 477 -12.73 -24.28 -27.99
C THR A 477 -13.83 -25.20 -27.47
N THR A 478 -13.83 -25.52 -26.17
CA THR A 478 -14.89 -26.31 -25.54
C THR A 478 -15.88 -25.45 -24.77
N THR A 479 -17.15 -25.86 -24.71
CA THR A 479 -18.24 -25.18 -23.97
C THR A 479 -18.01 -25.07 -22.45
N LYS A 480 -16.88 -25.57 -21.94
CA LYS A 480 -16.34 -25.32 -20.62
C LYS A 480 -14.98 -24.64 -20.79
N SER A 481 -14.92 -23.33 -20.61
CA SER A 481 -13.63 -22.63 -20.46
C SER A 481 -12.94 -23.19 -19.20
N ILE A 482 -11.85 -23.92 -19.41
CA ILE A 482 -11.03 -24.48 -18.34
C ILE A 482 -9.81 -23.59 -18.19
N PHE A 483 -9.59 -23.05 -16.99
CA PHE A 483 -8.36 -22.36 -16.64
C PHE A 483 -7.63 -23.18 -15.57
N LEU A 484 -6.44 -23.67 -15.91
CA LEU A 484 -5.54 -24.40 -15.03
C LEU A 484 -4.33 -23.55 -14.72
N GLU A 485 -4.16 -23.18 -13.47
CA GLU A 485 -2.90 -22.59 -13.02
C GLU A 485 -1.77 -23.61 -13.21
N SER A 486 -0.73 -23.21 -13.93
CA SER A 486 0.37 -24.06 -14.33
C SER A 486 1.71 -23.36 -14.20
N MET A 487 2.76 -24.15 -14.00
CA MET A 487 4.12 -23.64 -13.92
C MET A 487 5.04 -24.54 -14.74
N HIS A 488 5.97 -23.91 -15.45
CA HIS A 488 7.06 -24.62 -16.08
C HIS A 488 8.10 -24.94 -15.04
N VAL A 489 8.50 -26.20 -14.98
CA VAL A 489 9.47 -26.70 -14.02
C VAL A 489 10.50 -27.57 -14.71
N ASP A 490 11.70 -27.59 -14.13
CA ASP A 490 12.76 -28.51 -14.55
C ASP A 490 12.55 -29.93 -14.00
N GLY A 491 13.26 -30.91 -14.57
CA GLY A 491 13.11 -32.33 -14.17
C GLY A 491 13.44 -32.62 -12.70
N ASN A 492 14.27 -31.78 -12.08
CA ASN A 492 14.66 -31.90 -10.66
C ASN A 492 13.64 -31.29 -9.69
N PHE A 493 12.51 -30.76 -10.16
CA PHE A 493 11.57 -30.01 -9.32
C PHE A 493 11.00 -30.86 -8.19
N LEU A 494 10.43 -32.03 -8.50
CA LEU A 494 9.86 -32.91 -7.46
C LEU A 494 10.93 -33.39 -6.48
N GLN A 495 12.15 -33.66 -6.95
CA GLN A 495 13.26 -34.08 -6.09
C GLN A 495 13.71 -32.95 -5.16
N THR A 496 13.85 -31.73 -5.67
CA THR A 496 14.32 -30.57 -4.91
C THR A 496 13.33 -30.16 -3.83
N LEU A 497 12.03 -30.30 -4.09
CA LEU A 497 10.97 -30.01 -3.12
C LEU A 497 10.56 -31.26 -2.30
N ALA A 498 11.20 -32.41 -2.52
CA ALA A 498 10.84 -33.70 -1.92
C ALA A 498 9.34 -34.06 -2.07
N ILE A 499 8.73 -33.73 -3.21
CA ILE A 499 7.31 -34.02 -3.48
C ILE A 499 7.15 -35.49 -3.88
N PRO A 500 6.36 -36.28 -3.12
CA PRO A 500 6.14 -37.68 -3.46
C PRO A 500 5.19 -37.84 -4.64
N LEU A 501 5.61 -38.60 -5.66
CA LEU A 501 4.76 -38.95 -6.79
C LEU A 501 3.83 -40.12 -6.42
N LYS A 502 2.50 -39.92 -6.48
CA LYS A 502 1.52 -40.98 -6.18
C LYS A 502 1.33 -41.99 -7.31
N ALA A 503 1.39 -41.54 -8.55
CA ALA A 503 1.19 -42.34 -9.75
C ALA A 503 1.93 -41.73 -10.96
N GLY A 504 2.22 -42.54 -11.97
CA GLY A 504 2.91 -42.10 -13.18
C GLY A 504 4.44 -42.07 -13.04
N ARG A 505 5.08 -41.11 -13.71
CA ARG A 505 6.54 -40.94 -13.73
C ARG A 505 6.93 -39.47 -13.70
N ASN A 506 8.18 -39.20 -13.29
CA ASN A 506 8.77 -37.87 -13.39
C ASN A 506 9.22 -37.53 -14.84
N PHE A 507 9.55 -36.26 -15.08
CA PHE A 507 10.10 -35.76 -16.34
C PHE A 507 11.41 -36.47 -16.70
N ARG A 508 11.63 -36.72 -18.00
CA ARG A 508 12.90 -37.29 -18.51
C ARG A 508 13.64 -36.28 -19.38
N ALA A 509 14.96 -36.33 -19.35
CA ALA A 509 15.79 -35.46 -20.17
C ALA A 509 15.60 -35.77 -21.67
N GLY A 510 15.36 -34.73 -22.49
CA GLY A 510 15.27 -34.84 -23.95
C GLY A 510 13.90 -35.27 -24.49
N GLU A 511 12.83 -35.27 -23.68
CA GLU A 511 11.48 -35.53 -24.17
C GLU A 511 10.99 -34.40 -25.09
N SER A 512 10.52 -34.77 -26.28
CA SER A 512 10.01 -33.82 -27.29
C SER A 512 8.51 -33.54 -27.16
N ALA A 513 7.78 -34.38 -26.44
CA ALA A 513 6.35 -34.22 -26.18
C ALA A 513 6.11 -33.41 -24.89
N PRO A 514 5.09 -32.54 -24.84
CA PRO A 514 4.72 -31.85 -23.60
C PRO A 514 4.27 -32.87 -22.56
N VAL A 515 4.96 -32.91 -21.42
CA VAL A 515 4.61 -33.74 -20.28
C VAL A 515 4.12 -32.84 -19.16
N CYS A 516 2.99 -33.18 -18.55
CA CYS A 516 2.42 -32.44 -17.43
C CYS A 516 2.33 -33.34 -16.20
N ILE A 517 2.55 -32.75 -15.02
CA ILE A 517 2.28 -33.39 -13.74
C ILE A 517 1.18 -32.57 -13.07
N MET A 518 0.14 -33.25 -12.60
CA MET A 518 -1.00 -32.61 -11.96
C MET A 518 -1.10 -33.00 -10.50
N ASN A 519 -1.59 -32.06 -9.68
CA ASN A 519 -1.93 -32.36 -8.31
C ASN A 519 -3.24 -33.18 -8.27
N GLN A 520 -3.48 -33.87 -7.16
CA GLN A 520 -4.63 -34.78 -7.02
C GLN A 520 -5.98 -34.05 -7.14
N GLU A 521 -6.08 -32.83 -6.63
CA GLU A 521 -7.30 -32.04 -6.64
C GLU A 521 -7.68 -31.60 -8.07
N ALA A 522 -6.69 -31.14 -8.84
CA ALA A 522 -6.81 -30.81 -10.25
C ALA A 522 -7.03 -32.06 -11.12
N TYR A 523 -6.72 -33.27 -10.64
CA TYR A 523 -7.14 -34.48 -11.33
C TYR A 523 -8.61 -34.81 -11.01
N SER A 524 -9.03 -34.69 -9.75
CA SER A 524 -10.41 -35.02 -9.34
C SER A 524 -11.46 -34.06 -9.85
N GLN A 525 -11.15 -32.77 -9.93
CA GLN A 525 -12.11 -31.75 -10.40
C GLN A 525 -12.44 -31.87 -11.89
N TYR A 526 -11.58 -32.54 -12.66
CA TYR A 526 -11.65 -32.53 -14.11
C TYR A 526 -12.20 -33.83 -14.72
N GLU A 527 -12.60 -34.80 -13.88
CA GLU A 527 -13.28 -36.05 -14.26
C GLU A 527 -12.62 -36.79 -15.46
N TRP A 528 -11.29 -36.70 -15.62
CA TRP A 528 -10.61 -37.33 -16.75
C TRP A 528 -10.70 -38.86 -16.68
N GLU A 529 -11.15 -39.46 -17.79
CA GLU A 529 -11.40 -40.91 -17.87
C GLU A 529 -10.10 -41.75 -17.83
N ASN A 530 -8.95 -41.20 -18.22
CA ASN A 530 -7.63 -41.85 -18.13
C ASN A 530 -6.47 -40.85 -18.09
N MET A 531 -5.38 -41.21 -17.41
CA MET A 531 -4.12 -40.42 -17.33
C MET A 531 -3.28 -40.41 -18.63
N GLU A 532 -3.62 -41.24 -19.62
CA GLU A 532 -2.79 -41.48 -20.81
C GLU A 532 -3.36 -40.91 -22.12
N ASN A 533 -4.55 -40.27 -22.09
CA ASN A 533 -5.21 -39.73 -23.29
C ASN A 533 -5.15 -38.21 -23.40
#